data_AF-A0A352CPI9-F1
#
_entry.id   AF-A0A352CPI9-F1
#
_cell.length_a   1.000
_cell.length_b   1.000
_cell.length_c   1.000
_cell.angle_alpha   90.00
_cell.angle_beta   90.00
_cell.angle_gamma   90.00
#
_symmetry.space_group_name_H-M   'P 1'
#
loop_
_entity.id
_entity.type
_entity.pdbx_description
1 polymer ?
#
loop_
_entity_poly.entity_id
_entity_poly.type
_entity_poly.pdbx_seq_one_letter_code
_entity_poly.pdbx_strand_id
1 'polypeptide(L)'
;IEPQGFCVLAGVGVETGEAQKAMDSVRDMLDTKYGIMILQPPYTKYHLELGEISSYPPGYKENAGIFCHNNPWVSIAETVIGDGDRAFEIYRKTCPAYLQDISEIHRTEPYVYSQMVAGKDAKFFGQGKNSWLTGTAAWTFTDISQYILGVYPTLNGLQINPCTPHGFGGFKVTREYRGAVYHITVNNPSDVCKGVAKMVVDGKEVAGNVIPYDASKKDVSVEITLG
;
A
#
# COMPACT_ATOMS: atom_id res chain seq x y z
N ILE A 1 -11.97 4.54 7.00
CA ILE A 1 -10.76 4.78 6.15
C ILE A 1 -11.02 4.60 4.67
N GLU A 2 -12.05 3.85 4.32
CA GLU A 2 -12.46 3.50 2.95
C GLU A 2 -12.60 4.73 2.05
N PRO A 3 -13.36 5.79 2.40
CA PRO A 3 -13.43 6.98 1.54
C PRO A 3 -12.09 7.73 1.48
N GLN A 4 -11.32 7.75 2.56
CA GLN A 4 -10.04 8.46 2.60
C GLN A 4 -9.04 7.80 1.64
N GLY A 5 -8.87 6.49 1.76
CA GLY A 5 -7.98 5.71 0.88
C GLY A 5 -8.43 5.75 -0.57
N PHE A 6 -9.70 5.45 -0.88
CA PHE A 6 -10.15 5.37 -2.28
C PHE A 6 -10.22 6.72 -2.99
N CYS A 7 -10.68 7.78 -2.32
CA CYS A 7 -10.74 9.10 -2.96
C CYS A 7 -9.34 9.62 -3.28
N VAL A 8 -8.38 9.48 -2.36
CA VAL A 8 -6.99 9.89 -2.60
C VAL A 8 -6.31 8.98 -3.63
N LEU A 9 -6.56 7.66 -3.60
CA LEU A 9 -6.13 6.74 -4.65
C LEU A 9 -6.60 7.19 -6.03
N ALA A 10 -7.83 7.72 -6.14
CA ALA A 10 -8.38 8.28 -7.36
C ALA A 10 -7.88 9.70 -7.71
N GLY A 11 -6.95 10.26 -6.93
CA GLY A 11 -6.37 11.59 -7.15
C GLY A 11 -7.25 12.76 -6.66
N VAL A 12 -8.36 12.49 -5.99
CA VAL A 12 -9.28 13.53 -5.51
C VAL A 12 -8.63 14.34 -4.39
N GLY A 13 -8.56 15.67 -4.57
CA GLY A 13 -8.04 16.58 -3.56
C GLY A 13 -6.51 16.66 -3.48
N VAL A 14 -5.77 16.03 -4.40
CA VAL A 14 -4.30 16.05 -4.40
C VAL A 14 -3.76 17.46 -4.69
N GLU A 15 -4.28 18.14 -5.72
CA GLU A 15 -3.82 19.48 -6.10
C GLU A 15 -4.30 20.58 -5.14
N THR A 16 -5.46 20.37 -4.52
CA THR A 16 -6.12 21.35 -3.64
C THR A 16 -5.77 21.16 -2.16
N GLY A 17 -5.09 20.07 -1.80
CA GLY A 17 -4.53 19.81 -0.46
C GLY A 17 -5.44 19.02 0.50
N GLU A 18 -6.69 18.76 0.13
CA GLU A 18 -7.61 17.96 0.95
C GLU A 18 -7.16 16.50 1.06
N ALA A 19 -6.47 15.96 0.06
CA ALA A 19 -5.91 14.61 0.12
C ALA A 19 -4.92 14.48 1.27
N GLN A 20 -3.97 15.41 1.38
CA GLN A 20 -3.00 15.45 2.48
C GLN A 20 -3.71 15.55 3.83
N LYS A 21 -4.68 16.47 3.94
CA LYS A 21 -5.46 16.65 5.17
C LYS A 21 -6.23 15.39 5.57
N ALA A 22 -6.78 14.65 4.60
CA ALA A 22 -7.47 13.39 4.83
C ALA A 22 -6.50 12.31 5.32
N MET A 23 -5.32 12.20 4.73
CA MET A 23 -4.28 11.25 5.13
C MET A 23 -3.71 11.55 6.52
N ASP A 24 -3.46 12.83 6.83
CA ASP A 24 -3.08 13.27 8.18
C ASP A 24 -4.15 12.90 9.20
N SER A 25 -5.43 13.10 8.87
CA SER A 25 -6.56 12.71 9.73
C SER A 25 -6.62 11.19 9.97
N VAL A 26 -6.28 10.38 8.96
CA VAL A 26 -6.15 8.92 9.12
C VAL A 26 -5.01 8.58 10.06
N ARG A 27 -3.84 9.20 9.90
CA ARG A 27 -2.68 9.02 10.79
C ARG A 27 -3.04 9.37 12.24
N ASP A 28 -3.67 10.51 12.46
CA ASP A 28 -3.89 11.03 13.81
C ASP A 28 -5.00 10.27 14.57
N MET A 29 -6.04 9.80 13.87
CA MET A 29 -7.22 9.22 14.52
C MET A 29 -7.29 7.69 14.45
N LEU A 30 -6.81 7.10 13.36
CA LEU A 30 -7.12 5.71 12.98
C LEU A 30 -5.89 4.80 13.01
N ASP A 31 -4.70 5.38 13.06
CA ASP A 31 -3.46 4.62 13.10
C ASP A 31 -3.23 3.93 14.45
N THR A 32 -2.64 2.74 14.37
CA THR A 32 -2.21 1.95 15.52
C THR A 32 -0.95 1.16 15.16
N LYS A 33 -0.29 0.59 16.19
CA LYS A 33 0.88 -0.28 15.97
C LYS A 33 0.61 -1.57 15.17
N TYR A 34 -0.66 -1.98 14.98
CA TYR A 34 -1.00 -3.22 14.25
C TYR A 34 -1.77 -2.97 12.95
N GLY A 35 -1.84 -1.71 12.50
CA GLY A 35 -2.54 -1.31 11.29
C GLY A 35 -3.57 -0.21 11.55
N ILE A 36 -4.21 0.23 10.46
CA ILE A 36 -5.17 1.32 10.45
C ILE A 36 -6.57 0.76 10.70
N MET A 37 -7.25 1.31 11.72
CA MET A 37 -8.63 0.93 12.05
C MET A 37 -9.61 1.49 11.03
N ILE A 38 -10.71 0.76 10.82
CA ILE A 38 -11.72 1.12 9.85
C ILE A 38 -12.42 2.46 10.16
N LEU A 39 -12.70 2.73 11.43
CA LEU A 39 -13.32 3.97 11.91
C LEU A 39 -13.00 4.23 13.38
N GLN A 40 -13.21 5.47 13.82
CA GLN A 40 -13.20 5.91 15.22
C GLN A 40 -14.16 7.10 15.38
N PRO A 41 -14.85 7.23 16.53
CA PRO A 41 -14.94 6.25 17.62
C PRO A 41 -15.80 5.02 17.24
N PRO A 42 -15.65 3.87 17.92
CA PRO A 42 -16.53 2.72 17.72
C PRO A 42 -17.97 3.01 18.18
N TYR A 43 -18.93 2.28 17.60
CA TYR A 43 -20.30 2.23 18.11
C TYR A 43 -20.35 1.40 19.39
N THR A 44 -20.95 1.94 20.46
CA THR A 44 -21.07 1.26 21.77
C THR A 44 -22.48 0.74 22.05
N LYS A 45 -23.43 1.03 21.16
CA LYS A 45 -24.82 0.56 21.18
C LYS A 45 -25.22 0.18 19.76
N TYR A 46 -26.25 -0.66 19.64
CA TYR A 46 -26.84 -0.98 18.36
C TYR A 46 -27.63 0.22 17.80
N HIS A 47 -27.43 0.47 16.51
CA HIS A 47 -28.07 1.52 15.72
C HIS A 47 -28.79 0.88 14.53
N LEU A 48 -30.12 0.85 14.56
CA LEU A 48 -30.94 0.20 13.54
C LEU A 48 -30.71 0.83 12.15
N GLU A 49 -30.52 2.14 12.11
CA GLU A 49 -30.27 2.94 10.92
C GLU A 49 -28.89 2.69 10.27
N LEU A 50 -27.95 2.10 11.02
CA LEU A 50 -26.60 1.77 10.54
C LEU A 50 -26.42 0.26 10.27
N GLY A 51 -27.31 -0.57 10.81
CA GLY A 51 -27.29 -2.01 10.60
C GLY A 51 -26.10 -2.72 11.29
N GLU A 52 -25.55 -3.74 10.62
CA GLU A 52 -24.64 -4.72 11.20
C GLU A 52 -23.35 -4.11 11.79
N ILE A 53 -22.86 -3.00 11.24
CA ILE A 53 -21.65 -2.33 11.74
C ILE A 53 -21.73 -1.98 13.23
N SER A 54 -22.93 -1.69 13.74
CA SER A 54 -23.15 -1.34 15.15
C SER A 54 -23.46 -2.55 16.05
N SER A 55 -23.53 -3.76 15.49
CA SER A 55 -23.81 -4.99 16.23
C SER A 55 -22.54 -5.64 16.80
N TYR A 56 -21.37 -5.38 16.20
CA TYR A 56 -20.10 -5.88 16.69
C TYR A 56 -19.66 -5.12 17.95
N PRO A 57 -19.05 -5.79 18.94
CA PRO A 57 -18.39 -5.09 20.04
C PRO A 57 -17.25 -4.18 19.52
N PRO A 58 -16.96 -3.07 20.22
CA PRO A 58 -15.87 -2.16 19.85
C PRO A 58 -14.53 -2.86 19.57
N GLY A 59 -13.90 -2.47 18.46
CA GLY A 59 -12.59 -2.96 18.05
C GLY A 59 -12.61 -4.29 17.29
N TYR A 60 -13.78 -4.83 16.93
CA TYR A 60 -13.87 -6.05 16.15
C TYR A 60 -14.59 -5.80 14.82
N LYS A 61 -14.11 -6.51 13.78
CA LYS A 61 -14.79 -6.56 12.48
C LYS A 61 -14.97 -5.13 11.94
N GLU A 62 -16.13 -4.79 11.40
CA GLU A 62 -16.41 -3.48 10.80
C GLU A 62 -16.58 -2.35 11.86
N ASN A 63 -16.70 -2.68 13.16
CA ASN A 63 -16.79 -1.69 14.24
C ASN A 63 -15.42 -1.37 14.86
N ALA A 64 -14.69 -0.45 14.23
CA ALA A 64 -13.35 -0.03 14.66
C ALA A 64 -12.28 -1.15 14.74
N GLY A 65 -12.52 -2.29 14.09
CA GLY A 65 -11.47 -3.28 13.85
C GLY A 65 -10.44 -2.76 12.83
N ILE A 66 -9.28 -3.42 12.78
CA ILE A 66 -8.30 -3.22 11.71
C ILE A 66 -8.68 -4.20 10.60
N PHE A 67 -9.31 -3.67 9.56
CA PHE A 67 -9.75 -4.47 8.43
C PHE A 67 -8.63 -4.50 7.39
N CYS A 68 -7.77 -5.52 7.42
CA CYS A 68 -6.51 -5.51 6.66
C CYS A 68 -6.71 -5.28 5.16
N HIS A 69 -7.87 -5.63 4.59
CA HIS A 69 -8.20 -5.40 3.18
C HIS A 69 -8.13 -3.93 2.76
N ASN A 70 -8.59 -3.00 3.60
CA ASN A 70 -8.66 -1.57 3.24
C ASN A 70 -7.39 -0.79 3.61
N ASN A 71 -6.46 -1.41 4.33
CA ASN A 71 -5.18 -0.80 4.71
C ASN A 71 -4.28 -0.51 3.49
N PRO A 72 -4.15 -1.42 2.49
CA PRO A 72 -3.47 -1.12 1.24
C PRO A 72 -4.03 0.08 0.48
N TRP A 73 -5.33 0.41 0.59
CA TRP A 73 -5.85 1.62 -0.05
C TRP A 73 -5.28 2.88 0.57
N VAL A 74 -5.10 2.87 1.89
CA VAL A 74 -4.47 3.95 2.64
C VAL A 74 -2.99 4.02 2.26
N SER A 75 -2.28 2.89 2.25
CA SER A 75 -0.87 2.82 1.81
C SER A 75 -0.68 3.38 0.39
N ILE A 76 -1.52 2.93 -0.57
CA ILE A 76 -1.51 3.43 -1.95
C ILE A 76 -1.82 4.94 -1.98
N ALA A 77 -2.78 5.43 -1.20
CA ALA A 77 -3.08 6.85 -1.12
C ALA A 77 -1.87 7.69 -0.67
N GLU A 78 -1.10 7.22 0.32
CA GLU A 78 0.14 7.86 0.74
C GLU A 78 1.15 7.90 -0.42
N THR A 79 1.25 6.82 -1.23
CA THR A 79 2.09 6.86 -2.44
C THR A 79 1.59 7.87 -3.46
N VAL A 80 0.29 8.12 -3.58
CA VAL A 80 -0.28 9.10 -4.52
C VAL A 80 0.17 10.51 -4.15
N ILE A 81 0.12 10.87 -2.87
CA ILE A 81 0.60 12.17 -2.36
C ILE A 81 2.13 12.24 -2.19
N GLY A 82 2.83 11.12 -2.39
CA GLY A 82 4.30 11.07 -2.45
C GLY A 82 5.00 10.73 -1.12
N ASP A 83 4.24 10.31 -0.10
CA ASP A 83 4.78 9.91 1.20
C ASP A 83 5.12 8.41 1.21
N GLY A 84 6.33 8.08 0.73
CA GLY A 84 6.83 6.71 0.66
C GLY A 84 7.19 6.11 2.03
N ASP A 85 7.57 6.95 3.00
CA ASP A 85 7.82 6.52 4.38
C ASP A 85 6.56 5.97 5.00
N ARG A 86 5.49 6.76 4.89
CA ARG A 86 4.21 6.42 5.47
C ARG A 86 3.55 5.25 4.77
N ALA A 87 3.59 5.21 3.44
CA ALA A 87 3.11 4.04 2.68
C ALA A 87 3.78 2.75 3.16
N PHE A 88 5.11 2.72 3.25
CA PHE A 88 5.84 1.54 3.66
C PHE A 88 5.67 1.21 5.15
N GLU A 89 5.49 2.21 6.01
CA GLU A 89 5.10 2.00 7.41
C GLU A 89 3.77 1.25 7.53
N ILE A 90 2.74 1.69 6.79
CA ILE A 90 1.41 1.06 6.78
C ILE A 90 1.49 -0.37 6.23
N TYR A 91 2.19 -0.57 5.13
CA TYR A 91 2.45 -1.89 4.54
C TYR A 91 3.03 -2.86 5.59
N ARG A 92 4.09 -2.46 6.31
CA ARG A 92 4.77 -3.31 7.30
C ARG A 92 3.87 -3.69 8.48
N LYS A 93 2.95 -2.82 8.91
CA LYS A 93 2.06 -3.08 10.05
C LYS A 93 1.14 -4.29 9.86
N THR A 94 0.87 -4.69 8.62
CA THR A 94 -0.02 -5.83 8.31
C THR A 94 0.65 -6.95 7.51
N CYS A 95 1.90 -6.74 7.05
CA CYS A 95 2.66 -7.73 6.29
C CYS A 95 3.20 -8.86 7.20
N PRO A 96 2.83 -10.13 6.97
CA PRO A 96 3.16 -11.24 7.88
C PRO A 96 4.66 -11.38 8.17
N ALA A 97 5.53 -11.12 7.19
CA ALA A 97 6.98 -11.16 7.34
C ALA A 97 7.53 -10.17 8.40
N TYR A 98 6.79 -9.09 8.68
CA TYR A 98 7.14 -8.11 9.72
C TYR A 98 6.43 -8.35 11.05
N LEU A 99 5.50 -9.32 11.10
CA LEU A 99 4.69 -9.63 12.28
C LEU A 99 5.07 -10.95 12.94
N GLN A 100 6.05 -11.68 12.39
CA GLN A 100 6.48 -12.98 12.91
C GLN A 100 6.86 -12.92 14.40
N ASP A 101 7.54 -11.86 14.83
CA ASP A 101 7.99 -11.68 16.22
C ASP A 101 6.83 -11.43 17.21
N ILE A 102 5.63 -11.12 16.72
CA ILE A 102 4.43 -10.92 17.54
C ILE A 102 3.40 -12.05 17.39
N SER A 103 3.82 -13.23 16.94
CA SER A 103 2.91 -14.37 16.67
C SER A 103 2.00 -14.73 17.85
N GLU A 104 2.46 -14.60 19.10
CA GLU A 104 1.65 -14.85 20.32
C GLU A 104 0.47 -13.87 20.48
N ILE A 105 0.65 -12.64 19.98
CA ILE A 105 -0.38 -11.61 19.95
C ILE A 105 -1.27 -11.81 18.72
N HIS A 106 -0.66 -12.00 17.54
CA HIS A 106 -1.37 -12.08 16.26
C HIS A 106 -2.22 -13.35 16.13
N ARG A 107 -1.74 -14.50 16.65
CA ARG A 107 -2.43 -15.80 16.70
C ARG A 107 -2.88 -16.42 15.37
N THR A 108 -2.61 -15.78 14.25
CA THR A 108 -2.73 -16.36 12.92
C THR A 108 -1.35 -16.61 12.32
N GLU A 109 -1.32 -17.30 11.18
CA GLU A 109 -0.10 -17.74 10.50
C GLU A 109 0.82 -16.56 10.14
N PRO A 110 2.13 -16.60 10.47
CA PRO A 110 3.07 -15.49 10.25
C PRO A 110 3.58 -15.40 8.80
N TYR A 111 2.90 -16.05 7.85
CA TYR A 111 3.30 -16.14 6.44
C TYR A 111 2.15 -15.87 5.46
N VAL A 112 0.93 -15.64 5.95
CA VAL A 112 -0.24 -15.22 5.15
C VAL A 112 -1.01 -14.12 5.86
N TYR A 113 -1.71 -13.29 5.08
CA TYR A 113 -2.54 -12.23 5.63
C TYR A 113 -3.79 -12.79 6.34
N SER A 114 -4.27 -12.05 7.33
CA SER A 114 -5.60 -12.21 7.93
C SER A 114 -6.56 -11.14 7.44
N GLN A 115 -7.86 -11.45 7.43
CA GLN A 115 -8.88 -10.46 7.05
C GLN A 115 -8.95 -9.31 8.05
N MET A 116 -8.85 -9.64 9.35
CA MET A 116 -9.10 -8.69 10.43
C MET A 116 -8.13 -8.90 11.57
N VAL A 117 -7.65 -7.79 12.11
CA VAL A 117 -6.94 -7.69 13.38
C VAL A 117 -7.79 -6.87 14.33
N ALA A 118 -7.93 -7.33 15.57
CA ALA A 118 -8.70 -6.59 16.58
C ALA A 118 -8.06 -5.20 16.80
N GLY A 119 -8.88 -4.14 16.74
CA GLY A 119 -8.49 -2.74 16.91
C GLY A 119 -8.30 -2.33 18.38
N LYS A 120 -7.95 -1.07 18.62
CA LYS A 120 -7.47 -0.60 19.94
C LYS A 120 -8.52 -0.66 21.05
N ASP A 121 -9.81 -0.64 20.70
CA ASP A 121 -10.92 -0.73 21.66
C ASP A 121 -11.26 -2.17 22.08
N ALA A 122 -10.66 -3.16 21.42
CA ALA A 122 -10.87 -4.57 21.75
C ALA A 122 -9.94 -5.02 22.88
N LYS A 123 -10.46 -5.86 23.78
CA LYS A 123 -9.67 -6.53 24.84
C LYS A 123 -8.42 -7.25 24.31
N PHE A 124 -8.50 -7.81 23.10
CA PHE A 124 -7.41 -8.56 22.46
C PHE A 124 -6.80 -7.77 21.29
N PHE A 125 -6.54 -6.47 21.47
CA PHE A 125 -5.89 -5.62 20.47
C PHE A 125 -4.64 -6.29 19.85
N GLY A 126 -4.64 -6.43 18.52
CA GLY A 126 -3.58 -7.10 17.75
C GLY A 126 -3.85 -8.56 17.36
N GLN A 127 -4.89 -9.18 17.91
CA GLN A 127 -5.26 -10.55 17.56
C GLN A 127 -5.91 -10.63 16.17
N GLY A 128 -5.30 -11.39 15.27
CA GLY A 128 -5.80 -11.73 13.95
C GLY A 128 -6.94 -12.75 13.99
N LYS A 129 -7.83 -12.70 12.99
CA LYS A 129 -8.89 -13.67 12.71
C LYS A 129 -9.11 -13.80 11.21
N ASN A 130 -9.72 -14.93 10.80
CA ASN A 130 -10.10 -15.21 9.41
C ASN A 130 -8.88 -15.11 8.48
N SER A 131 -7.85 -15.94 8.73
CA SER A 131 -6.65 -16.02 7.91
C SER A 131 -6.91 -16.67 6.55
N TRP A 132 -5.93 -16.53 5.65
CA TRP A 132 -5.91 -17.05 4.28
C TRP A 132 -6.87 -16.38 3.31
N LEU A 133 -8.18 -16.59 3.47
CA LEU A 133 -9.18 -16.27 2.46
C LEU A 133 -9.64 -14.81 2.58
N THR A 134 -8.78 -13.89 2.15
CA THR A 134 -9.03 -12.46 2.21
C THR A 134 -8.49 -11.73 0.98
N GLY A 135 -9.19 -10.69 0.54
CA GLY A 135 -8.73 -9.79 -0.52
C GLY A 135 -7.49 -8.97 -0.13
N THR A 136 -7.11 -8.95 1.15
CA THR A 136 -5.85 -8.34 1.62
C THR A 136 -4.65 -8.82 0.81
N ALA A 137 -4.57 -10.12 0.49
CA ALA A 137 -3.43 -10.65 -0.28
C ALA A 137 -3.29 -9.96 -1.65
N ALA A 138 -4.40 -9.83 -2.39
CA ALA A 138 -4.39 -9.21 -3.72
C ALA A 138 -4.12 -7.70 -3.65
N TRP A 139 -4.75 -7.00 -2.71
CA TRP A 139 -4.56 -5.56 -2.54
C TRP A 139 -3.16 -5.21 -2.04
N THR A 140 -2.61 -5.97 -1.10
CA THR A 140 -1.25 -5.74 -0.62
C THR A 140 -0.21 -6.08 -1.67
N PHE A 141 -0.43 -7.12 -2.50
CA PHE A 141 0.45 -7.38 -3.64
C PHE A 141 0.40 -6.24 -4.66
N THR A 142 -0.79 -5.69 -4.93
CA THR A 142 -0.97 -4.53 -5.81
C THR A 142 -0.23 -3.30 -5.26
N ASP A 143 -0.39 -3.00 -3.98
CA ASP A 143 0.28 -1.92 -3.26
C ASP A 143 1.81 -2.02 -3.39
N ILE A 144 2.40 -3.12 -2.90
CA ILE A 144 3.86 -3.26 -2.89
C ILE A 144 4.46 -3.32 -4.31
N SER A 145 3.84 -4.06 -5.24
CA SER A 145 4.44 -4.27 -6.57
C SER A 145 4.23 -3.10 -7.52
N GLN A 146 3.08 -2.42 -7.46
CA GLN A 146 2.70 -1.42 -8.46
C GLN A 146 2.80 0.02 -7.96
N TYR A 147 2.67 0.27 -6.66
CA TYR A 147 2.64 1.63 -6.09
C TYR A 147 3.88 1.97 -5.28
N ILE A 148 4.32 1.08 -4.37
CA ILE A 148 5.56 1.29 -3.60
C ILE A 148 6.78 1.03 -4.50
N LEU A 149 6.90 -0.18 -5.08
CA LEU A 149 7.97 -0.48 -6.06
C LEU A 149 7.71 0.19 -7.42
N GLY A 150 6.47 0.63 -7.67
CA GLY A 150 6.14 1.49 -8.82
C GLY A 150 6.05 0.79 -10.17
N VAL A 151 5.98 -0.55 -10.24
CA VAL A 151 5.98 -1.29 -11.53
C VAL A 151 4.54 -1.52 -12.00
N TYR A 152 4.01 -0.54 -12.74
CA TYR A 152 2.58 -0.45 -13.06
C TYR A 152 2.31 -0.74 -14.55
N PRO A 153 1.55 -1.80 -14.90
CA PRO A 153 1.11 -2.05 -16.27
C PRO A 153 0.12 -0.98 -16.77
N THR A 154 0.43 -0.28 -17.87
CA THR A 154 -0.50 0.66 -18.52
C THR A 154 -1.00 0.13 -19.87
N LEU A 155 -1.86 0.89 -20.54
CA LEU A 155 -2.27 0.59 -21.92
C LEU A 155 -1.09 0.75 -22.90
N ASN A 156 -0.25 1.76 -22.69
CA ASN A 156 0.80 2.19 -23.62
C ASN A 156 2.17 1.52 -23.38
N GLY A 157 2.36 0.89 -22.23
CA GLY A 157 3.63 0.31 -21.84
C GLY A 157 3.71 -0.01 -20.35
N LEU A 158 4.91 -0.35 -19.88
CA LEU A 158 5.17 -0.60 -18.47
C LEU A 158 5.64 0.70 -17.80
N GLN A 159 4.88 1.23 -16.85
CA GLN A 159 5.29 2.39 -16.07
C GLN A 159 6.19 1.97 -14.91
N ILE A 160 7.25 2.74 -14.67
CA ILE A 160 8.10 2.64 -13.48
C ILE A 160 8.04 3.95 -12.70
N ASN A 161 7.28 3.99 -11.62
CA ASN A 161 7.07 5.19 -10.79
C ASN A 161 7.14 4.86 -9.30
N PRO A 162 8.32 4.53 -8.75
CA PRO A 162 8.47 4.11 -7.37
C PRO A 162 8.09 5.20 -6.36
N CYS A 163 7.52 4.78 -5.24
CA CYS A 163 7.29 5.60 -4.05
C CYS A 163 7.77 4.83 -2.82
N THR A 164 9.07 4.89 -2.55
CA THR A 164 9.77 4.11 -1.50
C THR A 164 10.10 4.98 -0.29
N PRO A 165 10.32 4.41 0.91
CA PRO A 165 10.73 5.20 2.07
C PRO A 165 12.14 5.78 1.88
N HIS A 166 12.48 6.81 2.65
CA HIS A 166 13.86 7.27 2.78
C HIS A 166 14.75 6.13 3.31
N GLY A 167 16.00 6.10 2.88
CA GLY A 167 16.96 5.06 3.26
C GLY A 167 16.70 3.68 2.65
N PHE A 168 15.71 3.52 1.76
CA PHE A 168 15.45 2.24 1.07
C PHE A 168 16.59 1.82 0.14
N GLY A 169 17.35 2.81 -0.36
CA GLY A 169 18.40 2.59 -1.34
C GLY A 169 17.87 2.23 -2.74
N GLY A 170 18.78 1.76 -3.59
CA GLY A 170 18.42 1.23 -4.91
C GLY A 170 17.92 -0.22 -4.83
N PHE A 171 17.13 -0.63 -5.80
CA PHE A 171 16.60 -1.99 -5.87
C PHE A 171 16.50 -2.49 -7.32
N LYS A 172 16.30 -3.80 -7.48
CA LYS A 172 16.14 -4.44 -8.78
C LYS A 172 14.83 -5.22 -8.85
N VAL A 173 14.17 -5.16 -10.00
CA VAL A 173 12.95 -5.92 -10.28
C VAL A 173 13.09 -6.60 -11.64
N THR A 174 12.80 -7.90 -11.69
CA THR A 174 12.58 -8.62 -12.94
C THR A 174 11.09 -8.77 -13.16
N ARG A 175 10.57 -8.26 -14.29
CA ARG A 175 9.14 -8.28 -14.60
C ARG A 175 8.92 -8.85 -16.00
N GLU A 176 8.20 -9.96 -16.09
CA GLU A 176 7.65 -10.42 -17.37
C GLU A 176 6.42 -9.60 -17.74
N TYR A 177 6.39 -8.99 -18.92
CA TYR A 177 5.25 -8.19 -19.38
C TYR A 177 5.11 -8.28 -20.90
N ARG A 178 3.91 -8.63 -21.37
CA ARG A 178 3.57 -8.75 -22.80
C ARG A 178 4.58 -9.57 -23.64
N GLY A 179 5.11 -10.66 -23.06
CA GLY A 179 6.01 -11.59 -23.73
C GLY A 179 7.49 -11.15 -23.80
N ALA A 180 7.88 -10.15 -23.01
CA ALA A 180 9.27 -9.73 -22.80
C ALA A 180 9.62 -9.71 -21.30
N VAL A 181 10.90 -9.91 -20.98
CA VAL A 181 11.46 -9.79 -19.62
C VAL A 181 12.10 -8.41 -19.49
N TYR A 182 11.68 -7.66 -18.47
CA TYR A 182 12.24 -6.34 -18.13
C TYR A 182 13.13 -6.49 -16.90
N HIS A 183 14.39 -6.10 -17.04
CA HIS A 183 15.37 -6.04 -15.94
C HIS A 183 15.50 -4.60 -15.49
N ILE A 184 14.77 -4.24 -14.44
CA ILE A 184 14.66 -2.88 -13.96
C ILE A 184 15.63 -2.69 -12.79
N THR A 185 16.54 -1.73 -12.91
CA THR A 185 17.40 -1.26 -11.82
C THR A 185 17.00 0.16 -11.45
N VAL A 186 16.57 0.36 -10.22
CA VAL A 186 16.20 1.66 -9.66
C VAL A 186 17.33 2.14 -8.75
N ASN A 187 17.81 3.35 -9.00
CA ASN A 187 18.82 4.04 -8.21
C ASN A 187 18.19 5.28 -7.55
N ASN A 188 18.50 5.52 -6.28
CA ASN A 188 18.01 6.68 -5.53
C ASN A 188 19.17 7.44 -4.87
N PRO A 189 20.03 8.11 -5.65
CA PRO A 189 21.20 8.81 -5.10
C PRO A 189 20.81 10.05 -4.27
N SER A 190 19.64 10.62 -4.52
CA SER A 190 19.11 11.80 -3.83
C SER A 190 18.29 11.47 -2.59
N ASP A 191 18.11 10.17 -2.28
CA ASP A 191 17.29 9.68 -1.18
C ASP A 191 15.88 10.31 -1.13
N VAL A 192 15.20 10.42 -2.28
CA VAL A 192 13.82 10.96 -2.35
C VAL A 192 12.80 9.83 -2.26
N CYS A 193 11.60 10.11 -1.73
CA CYS A 193 10.54 9.10 -1.70
C CYS A 193 10.00 8.75 -3.09
N LYS A 194 9.83 9.76 -3.95
CA LYS A 194 9.14 9.64 -5.24
C LYS A 194 9.68 10.69 -6.21
N GLY A 195 9.62 10.37 -7.51
CA GLY A 195 10.05 11.26 -8.59
C GLY A 195 11.09 10.58 -9.46
N VAL A 196 10.77 10.36 -10.74
CA VAL A 196 11.70 9.79 -11.71
C VAL A 196 12.38 10.94 -12.45
N ALA A 197 13.65 11.16 -12.14
CA ALA A 197 14.47 12.18 -12.80
C ALA A 197 14.98 11.72 -14.17
N LYS A 198 15.27 10.42 -14.32
CA LYS A 198 15.79 9.85 -15.58
C LYS A 198 15.38 8.39 -15.76
N MET A 199 15.09 8.03 -17.01
CA MET A 199 14.88 6.64 -17.45
C MET A 199 15.73 6.33 -18.68
N VAL A 200 16.46 5.22 -18.64
CA VAL A 200 17.26 4.70 -19.76
C VAL A 200 16.76 3.30 -20.08
N VAL A 201 16.41 3.06 -21.35
CA VAL A 201 15.94 1.77 -21.87
C VAL A 201 16.90 1.31 -22.96
N ASP A 202 17.49 0.12 -22.78
CA ASP A 202 18.52 -0.43 -23.68
C ASP A 202 19.64 0.59 -24.03
N GLY A 203 20.11 1.33 -23.01
CA GLY A 203 21.17 2.34 -23.15
C GLY A 203 20.73 3.66 -23.79
N LYS A 204 19.45 3.85 -24.11
CA LYS A 204 18.90 5.09 -24.66
C LYS A 204 18.00 5.80 -23.66
N GLU A 205 18.18 7.10 -23.50
CA GLU A 205 17.32 7.90 -22.64
C GLU A 205 15.90 8.00 -23.22
N VAL A 206 14.90 7.84 -22.36
CA VAL A 206 13.48 7.90 -22.71
C VAL A 206 12.79 8.88 -21.77
N ALA A 207 11.99 9.79 -22.33
CA ALA A 207 11.26 10.77 -21.55
C ALA A 207 10.09 10.16 -20.78
N GLY A 208 9.77 10.74 -19.62
CA GLY A 208 8.70 10.29 -18.74
C GLY A 208 9.06 9.02 -17.98
N ASN A 209 8.05 8.25 -17.60
CA ASN A 209 8.21 7.07 -16.75
C ASN A 209 7.51 5.81 -17.30
N VAL A 210 7.08 5.84 -18.57
CA VAL A 210 6.45 4.71 -19.26
C VAL A 210 7.41 4.17 -20.31
N ILE A 211 7.83 2.92 -20.16
CA ILE A 211 8.67 2.23 -21.14
C ILE A 211 7.81 1.93 -22.38
N PRO A 212 8.16 2.47 -23.57
CA PRO A 212 7.42 2.20 -24.79
C PRO A 212 7.39 0.70 -25.10
N TYR A 213 6.21 0.17 -25.43
CA TYR A 213 6.08 -1.23 -25.81
C TYR A 213 6.67 -1.49 -27.20
N ASP A 214 7.58 -2.46 -27.29
CA ASP A 214 8.13 -2.99 -28.54
C ASP A 214 7.97 -4.51 -28.57
N ALA A 215 7.09 -5.02 -29.44
CA ALA A 215 6.80 -6.44 -29.57
C ALA A 215 7.97 -7.27 -30.12
N SER A 216 8.97 -6.63 -30.75
CA SER A 216 10.16 -7.30 -31.27
C SER A 216 11.16 -7.65 -30.17
N LYS A 217 11.08 -6.97 -29.03
CA LYS A 217 11.96 -7.18 -27.88
C LYS A 217 11.51 -8.38 -27.04
N LYS A 218 12.49 -9.12 -26.53
CA LYS A 218 12.30 -10.25 -25.61
C LYS A 218 12.96 -10.04 -24.26
N ASP A 219 13.99 -9.23 -24.23
CA ASP A 219 14.74 -8.87 -23.05
C ASP A 219 15.01 -7.35 -23.13
N VAL A 220 14.74 -6.64 -22.05
CA VAL A 220 14.80 -5.16 -22.00
C VAL A 220 15.53 -4.76 -20.72
N SER A 221 16.62 -4.00 -20.88
CA SER A 221 17.33 -3.40 -19.75
C SER A 221 16.76 -2.02 -19.45
N VAL A 222 16.42 -1.77 -18.18
CA VAL A 222 15.85 -0.50 -17.74
C VAL A 222 16.63 0.02 -16.54
N GLU A 223 17.13 1.25 -16.64
CA GLU A 223 17.73 1.98 -15.53
C GLU A 223 16.89 3.20 -15.19
N ILE A 224 16.53 3.33 -13.92
CA ILE A 224 15.75 4.43 -13.36
C ILE A 224 16.62 5.15 -12.34
N THR A 225 16.63 6.48 -12.40
CA THR A 225 17.22 7.34 -11.38
C THR A 225 16.13 8.20 -10.77
N LEU A 226 15.95 8.09 -9.46
CA LEU A 226 15.07 8.97 -8.70
C LEU A 226 15.77 10.29 -8.35
N GLY A 227 15.01 11.38 -8.30
CA GLY A 227 15.50 12.71 -7.94
C GLY A 227 14.50 13.82 -8.21
#